data_AF-A0A183GLU8-F1
#
_entry.id   AF-A0A183GLU8-F1
#
_cell.length_a   1.000
_cell.length_b   1.000
_cell.length_c   1.000
_cell.angle_alpha   90.00
_cell.angle_beta   90.00
_cell.angle_gamma   90.00
#
_symmetry.space_group_name_H-M   'P 1'
#
loop_
_entity.id
_entity.type
_entity.pdbx_description
1 polymer ?
#
loop_
_entity_poly.entity_id
_entity_poly.type
_entity_poly.pdbx_seq_one_letter_code
_entity_poly.pdbx_strand_id
1 'polypeptide(L)'
;MKEIANYTFQYDGFHQVTNLLWKRMLEDNKNAWRRVYKSLTLLNHLLFHGSERVIGSARDHMFQMRSLEQYKYIDERGRDQGLNVRHRVKVILELLNDDDKLRAQRKKMKSDNKDRYQGFTSDDIRMGRGGAYNSAAFYANLTL
;
A
#
# COMPACT_ATOMS: atom_id res chain seq x y z
N MET A 1 -2.00 8.96 0.70
CA MET A 1 -1.48 7.96 -0.26
C MET A 1 -2.60 7.24 -1.04
N LYS A 2 -3.81 7.06 -0.46
CA LYS A 2 -4.97 6.45 -1.16
C LYS A 2 -5.33 7.13 -2.48
N GLU A 3 -5.34 8.45 -2.53
CA GLU A 3 -5.61 9.21 -3.76
C GLU A 3 -4.60 8.91 -4.87
N ILE A 4 -3.31 8.84 -4.52
CA ILE A 4 -2.25 8.48 -5.48
C ILE A 4 -2.46 7.05 -5.99
N ALA A 5 -2.80 6.11 -5.09
CA ALA A 5 -3.12 4.74 -5.48
C ALA A 5 -4.29 4.68 -6.46
N ASN A 6 -5.37 5.42 -6.19
CA ASN A 6 -6.53 5.53 -7.10
C ASN A 6 -6.15 6.16 -8.45
N TYR A 7 -5.28 7.17 -8.45
CA TYR A 7 -4.82 7.83 -9.66
C TYR A 7 -4.01 6.90 -10.58
N THR A 8 -3.32 5.90 -10.02
CA THR A 8 -2.59 4.90 -10.83
C THR A 8 -3.48 3.99 -11.68
N PHE A 9 -4.79 3.94 -11.46
CA PHE A 9 -5.71 3.17 -12.29
C PHE A 9 -6.07 3.89 -13.60
N GLN A 10 -5.86 5.22 -13.67
CA GLN A 10 -6.01 5.98 -14.90
C GLN A 10 -4.77 5.83 -15.78
N TYR A 11 -4.96 5.79 -17.11
CA TYR A 11 -3.85 5.56 -18.04
C TYR A 11 -2.77 6.65 -17.93
N ASP A 12 -3.15 7.92 -18.03
CA ASP A 12 -2.22 9.05 -17.93
C ASP A 12 -1.66 9.20 -16.50
N GLY A 13 -2.52 9.01 -15.50
CA GLY A 13 -2.14 9.11 -14.09
C GLY A 13 -1.08 8.08 -13.69
N PHE A 14 -1.15 6.87 -14.24
CA PHE A 14 -0.12 5.84 -14.04
C PHE A 14 1.27 6.33 -14.43
N HIS A 15 1.44 6.78 -15.69
CA HIS A 15 2.75 7.18 -16.21
C HIS A 15 3.32 8.38 -15.44
N GLN A 16 2.49 9.37 -15.10
CA GLN A 16 2.92 10.51 -14.29
C GLN A 16 3.41 10.07 -12.91
N VAL A 17 2.65 9.22 -12.21
CA VAL A 17 3.01 8.74 -10.87
C VAL A 17 4.28 7.91 -10.90
N THR A 18 4.39 6.92 -11.79
CA THR A 18 5.57 6.04 -11.83
C THR A 18 6.83 6.78 -12.24
N ASN A 19 6.77 7.65 -13.26
CA ASN A 19 7.93 8.41 -13.70
C ASN A 19 8.44 9.34 -12.58
N LEU A 20 7.53 10.05 -11.91
CA LEU A 20 7.90 10.92 -10.80
C LEU A 20 8.43 10.13 -9.60
N LEU A 21 7.84 8.95 -9.31
CA LEU A 21 8.28 8.07 -8.24
C LEU A 21 9.73 7.63 -8.45
N TRP A 22 10.05 7.11 -9.64
CA TRP A 22 11.39 6.62 -9.98
C TRP A 22 12.42 7.75 -9.99
N LYS A 23 12.09 8.88 -10.61
CA LYS A 23 12.91 10.10 -10.58
C LYS A 23 13.26 10.52 -9.16
N ARG A 24 12.25 10.63 -8.28
CA ARG A 24 12.45 11.05 -6.88
C ARG A 24 13.26 10.04 -6.07
N MET A 25 13.16 8.75 -6.41
CA MET A 25 13.85 7.68 -5.69
C MET A 25 15.32 7.52 -6.12
N LEU A 26 15.60 7.62 -7.42
CA LEU A 26 16.87 7.17 -8.00
C LEU A 26 17.79 8.31 -8.44
N GLU A 27 17.25 9.43 -8.94
CA GLU A 27 18.08 10.56 -9.40
C GLU A 27 18.61 11.37 -8.21
N ASP A 28 19.89 11.81 -8.28
CA ASP A 28 20.58 12.68 -7.32
C ASP A 28 20.28 12.37 -5.85
N ASN A 29 20.31 11.09 -5.49
CA ASN A 29 19.73 10.60 -4.25
C ASN A 29 20.72 10.50 -3.07
N LYS A 30 22.02 10.72 -3.30
CA LYS A 30 23.10 10.51 -2.32
C LYS A 30 22.86 11.18 -0.96
N ASN A 31 22.34 12.40 -0.94
CA ASN A 31 22.07 13.17 0.28
C ASN A 31 20.58 13.30 0.63
N ALA A 32 19.71 12.65 -0.14
CA ALA A 32 18.26 12.84 -0.10
C ALA A 32 17.52 11.69 0.57
N TRP A 33 18.04 11.13 1.67
CA TRP A 33 17.52 9.90 2.29
C TRP A 33 16.02 9.97 2.61
N ARG A 34 15.52 11.14 3.04
CA ARG A 34 14.07 11.35 3.31
C ARG A 34 13.24 11.21 2.05
N ARG A 35 13.74 11.73 0.92
CA ARG A 35 13.09 11.64 -0.39
C ARG A 35 13.03 10.18 -0.84
N VAL A 36 14.16 9.48 -0.77
CA VAL A 36 14.26 8.05 -1.12
C VAL A 36 13.33 7.21 -0.24
N TYR A 37 13.38 7.39 1.07
CA TYR A 37 12.55 6.62 2.02
C TYR A 37 11.05 6.87 1.81
N LYS A 38 10.64 8.12 1.57
CA LYS A 38 9.24 8.45 1.25
C LYS A 38 8.80 7.82 -0.08
N SER A 39 9.66 7.83 -1.10
CA SER A 39 9.40 7.15 -2.36
C SER A 39 9.24 5.64 -2.18
N LEU A 40 10.14 4.98 -1.43
CA LEU A 40 10.03 3.55 -1.14
C LEU A 40 8.76 3.22 -0.35
N THR A 41 8.37 4.08 0.59
CA THR A 41 7.11 3.94 1.35
C THR A 41 5.90 4.04 0.43
N LEU A 42 5.92 4.98 -0.52
CA LEU A 42 4.87 5.12 -1.53
C LEU A 42 4.83 3.90 -2.45
N LEU A 43 5.97 3.43 -2.97
CA LEU A 43 6.05 2.23 -3.80
C LEU A 43 5.41 1.04 -3.08
N ASN A 44 5.81 0.77 -1.83
CA ASN A 44 5.24 -0.30 -1.02
C ASN A 44 3.72 -0.20 -0.90
N HIS A 45 3.18 1.01 -0.68
CA HIS A 45 1.74 1.21 -0.64
C HIS A 45 1.07 0.94 -2.00
N LEU A 46 1.68 1.39 -3.10
CA LEU A 46 1.15 1.17 -4.45
C LEU A 46 1.18 -0.30 -4.87
N LEU A 47 2.17 -1.07 -4.40
CA LEU A 47 2.23 -2.53 -4.62
C LEU A 47 1.03 -3.27 -4.02
N PHE A 48 0.39 -2.73 -2.99
CA PHE A 48 -0.80 -3.34 -2.38
C PHE A 48 -2.12 -2.76 -2.87
N HIS A 49 -2.18 -1.44 -3.08
CA HIS A 49 -3.44 -0.73 -3.30
C HIS A 49 -3.56 -0.07 -4.68
N GLY A 50 -2.44 0.09 -5.40
CA GLY A 50 -2.42 0.71 -6.73
C GLY A 50 -2.80 -0.27 -7.84
N SER A 51 -2.71 0.19 -9.08
CA SER A 51 -2.92 -0.63 -10.28
C SER A 51 -1.93 -1.82 -10.36
N GLU A 52 -2.35 -2.95 -10.95
CA GLU A 52 -1.47 -4.11 -11.18
C GLU A 52 -0.24 -3.72 -12.04
N ARG A 53 -0.39 -2.70 -12.90
CA ARG A 53 0.70 -2.16 -13.74
C ARG A 53 1.90 -1.69 -12.91
N VAL A 54 1.70 -1.30 -11.64
CA VAL A 54 2.78 -0.88 -10.75
C VAL A 54 3.74 -2.03 -10.47
N ILE A 55 3.25 -3.26 -10.38
CA ILE A 55 4.08 -4.45 -10.14
C ILE A 55 5.05 -4.66 -11.31
N GLY A 56 4.53 -4.58 -12.54
CA GLY A 56 5.35 -4.66 -13.75
C GLY A 56 6.44 -3.58 -13.76
N SER A 57 6.06 -2.32 -13.57
CA SER A 57 7.03 -1.21 -13.52
C SER A 57 8.06 -1.36 -12.40
N ALA A 58 7.65 -1.88 -11.23
CA ALA A 58 8.57 -2.13 -10.12
C ALA A 58 9.58 -3.24 -10.44
N ARG A 59 9.15 -4.30 -11.15
CA ARG A 59 10.03 -5.37 -11.64
C ARG A 59 11.06 -4.84 -12.64
N ASP A 60 10.64 -4.00 -13.57
CA ASP A 60 11.55 -3.38 -14.55
C ASP A 60 12.65 -2.54 -13.87
N HIS A 61 12.34 -1.93 -12.71
CA HIS A 61 13.28 -1.10 -11.95
C HIS A 61 14.00 -1.85 -10.82
N MET A 62 13.80 -3.17 -10.66
CA MET A 62 14.40 -3.95 -9.56
C MET A 62 15.92 -3.83 -9.53
N PHE A 63 16.58 -3.89 -10.69
CA PHE A 63 18.04 -3.78 -10.78
C PHE A 63 18.54 -2.43 -10.25
N GLN A 64 17.89 -1.33 -10.62
CA GLN A 64 18.25 0.00 -10.13
C GLN A 64 17.97 0.12 -8.62
N MET A 65 16.87 -0.45 -8.13
CA MET A 65 16.57 -0.46 -6.70
C MET A 65 17.59 -1.23 -5.86
N ARG A 66 18.24 -2.27 -6.39
CA ARG A 66 19.31 -3.01 -5.67
C ARG A 66 20.46 -2.10 -5.24
N SER A 67 20.74 -1.02 -5.97
CA SER A 67 21.74 -0.02 -5.55
C SER A 67 21.44 0.61 -4.18
N LEU A 68 20.16 0.65 -3.77
CA LEU A 68 19.73 1.19 -2.48
C LEU A 68 19.98 0.23 -1.31
N GLU A 69 20.26 -1.06 -1.56
CA GLU A 69 20.58 -2.03 -0.50
C GLU A 69 21.87 -1.67 0.25
N GLN A 70 22.74 -0.91 -0.40
CA GLN A 70 24.00 -0.39 0.14
C GLN A 70 23.95 1.13 0.39
N TYR A 71 22.75 1.73 0.41
CA TYR A 71 22.59 3.17 0.62
C TYR A 71 23.19 3.62 1.96
N LYS A 72 24.05 4.65 1.94
CA LYS A 72 24.74 5.17 3.12
C LYS A 72 24.45 6.66 3.27
N TYR A 73 23.97 7.03 4.46
CA TYR A 73 23.82 8.42 4.86
C TYR A 73 23.95 8.52 6.38
N ILE A 74 24.94 9.28 6.85
CA ILE A 74 25.13 9.62 8.26
C ILE A 74 24.76 11.08 8.43
N ASP A 75 23.85 11.39 9.35
CA ASP A 75 23.46 12.78 9.62
C ASP A 75 24.53 13.53 10.44
N GLU A 76 24.37 14.84 10.58
CA GLU A 76 25.28 15.72 11.34
C GLU A 76 25.43 15.30 12.81
N ARG A 77 24.50 14.49 13.34
CA ARG A 77 24.50 13.97 14.70
C ARG A 77 25.14 12.58 14.79
N GLY A 78 25.75 12.10 13.70
CA GLY A 78 26.40 10.79 13.64
C GLY A 78 25.42 9.60 13.51
N ARG A 79 24.14 9.83 13.20
CA ARG A 79 23.15 8.75 13.07
C ARG A 79 23.05 8.24 11.65
N ASP A 80 23.07 6.92 11.48
CA ASP A 80 22.86 6.27 10.18
C ASP A 80 21.37 6.31 9.78
N GLN A 81 21.00 7.27 8.94
CA GLN A 81 19.65 7.34 8.37
C GLN A 81 19.51 6.43 7.14
N GLY A 82 20.62 5.96 6.57
CA GLY A 82 20.63 5.03 5.45
C GLY A 82 20.12 3.64 5.84
N LEU A 83 20.24 3.23 7.11
CA LEU A 83 19.76 1.95 7.61
C LEU A 83 18.28 1.69 7.27
N ASN A 84 17.41 2.68 7.47
CA ASN A 84 15.97 2.56 7.18
C ASN A 84 15.69 2.41 5.68
N VAL A 85 16.48 3.06 4.83
CA VAL A 85 16.39 2.92 3.37
C VAL A 85 16.77 1.50 2.96
N ARG A 86 17.91 1.00 3.48
CA ARG A 86 18.41 -0.35 3.21
C ARG A 86 17.41 -1.43 3.64
N HIS A 87 16.84 -1.31 4.85
CA HIS A 87 15.82 -2.25 5.32
C HIS A 87 14.56 -2.22 4.45
N ARG A 88 14.06 -1.02 4.13
CA ARG A 88 12.83 -0.89 3.34
C ARG A 88 12.97 -1.47 1.93
N VAL A 89 14.08 -1.21 1.25
CA VAL A 89 14.27 -1.71 -0.12
C VAL A 89 14.41 -3.23 -0.15
N LYS A 90 15.11 -3.84 0.82
CA LYS A 90 15.20 -5.30 0.94
C LYS A 90 13.83 -5.96 1.05
N VAL A 91 12.98 -5.45 1.95
CA VAL A 91 11.60 -5.96 2.11
C VAL A 91 10.80 -5.84 0.81
N ILE A 92 10.94 -4.73 0.07
CA ILE A 92 10.25 -4.55 -1.21
C ILE A 92 10.77 -5.51 -2.27
N LEU A 93 12.09 -5.70 -2.36
CA LEU A 93 12.69 -6.64 -3.32
C LEU A 93 12.30 -8.09 -3.02
N GLU A 94 12.31 -8.50 -1.76
CA GLU A 94 11.82 -9.81 -1.32
C GLU A 94 10.34 -10.01 -1.70
N LEU A 95 9.50 -9.00 -1.46
CA LEU A 95 8.09 -9.03 -1.84
C LEU A 95 7.90 -9.16 -3.36
N LEU A 96 8.71 -8.49 -4.17
CA LEU A 96 8.61 -8.54 -5.63
C LEU A 96 9.04 -9.89 -6.23
N ASN A 97 9.83 -10.67 -5.48
CA ASN A 97 10.21 -12.03 -5.86
C ASN A 97 9.17 -13.10 -5.45
N ASP A 98 8.19 -12.76 -4.62
CA ASP A 98 7.16 -13.68 -4.11
C ASP A 98 5.77 -13.29 -4.62
N ASP A 99 5.44 -13.81 -5.81
CA ASP A 99 4.19 -13.53 -6.53
C ASP A 99 2.95 -13.96 -5.75
N ASP A 100 3.01 -15.09 -5.07
CA ASP A 100 1.87 -15.66 -4.34
C ASP A 100 1.55 -14.82 -3.11
N LYS A 101 2.58 -14.42 -2.36
CA LYS A 101 2.41 -13.50 -1.22
C LYS A 101 1.88 -12.14 -1.67
N LEU A 102 2.42 -11.59 -2.76
CA LEU A 102 1.96 -10.30 -3.28
C LEU A 102 0.50 -10.36 -3.74
N ARG A 103 0.11 -11.42 -4.46
CA ARG A 103 -1.28 -11.66 -4.88
C ARG A 103 -2.22 -11.82 -3.69
N ALA A 104 -1.84 -12.62 -2.69
CA ALA A 104 -2.64 -12.83 -1.48
C ALA A 104 -2.86 -11.53 -0.71
N GLN A 105 -1.80 -10.73 -0.52
CA GLN A 105 -1.89 -9.43 0.16
C GLN A 105 -2.78 -8.46 -0.61
N ARG A 106 -2.65 -8.36 -1.94
CA ARG A 106 -3.52 -7.50 -2.77
C ARG A 106 -4.98 -7.94 -2.70
N LYS A 107 -5.27 -9.25 -2.71
CA LYS A 107 -6.64 -9.77 -2.58
C LYS A 107 -7.27 -9.37 -1.23
N LYS A 108 -6.51 -9.52 -0.14
CA LYS A 108 -6.93 -9.11 1.21
C LYS A 108 -7.20 -7.61 1.30
N MET A 109 -6.31 -6.78 0.73
CA MET A 109 -6.49 -5.32 0.77
C MET A 109 -7.69 -4.84 -0.07
N LYS A 110 -8.05 -5.58 -1.13
CA LYS A 110 -9.26 -5.30 -1.94
C LYS A 110 -10.55 -5.70 -1.20
N SER A 111 -10.57 -6.82 -0.46
CA SER A 111 -11.75 -7.21 0.33
C SER A 111 -12.02 -6.24 1.48
N ASP A 112 -10.99 -5.89 2.26
CA ASP A 112 -11.13 -5.01 3.43
C ASP A 112 -11.61 -3.58 3.06
N ASN A 113 -11.39 -3.15 1.81
CA ASN A 113 -11.88 -1.88 1.29
C ASN A 113 -13.30 -1.97 0.71
N LYS A 114 -13.76 -3.17 0.31
CA LYS A 114 -15.13 -3.42 -0.17
C LYS A 114 -16.10 -3.64 0.99
N ASP A 115 -15.68 -4.39 2.00
CA ASP A 115 -16.52 -4.75 3.15
C ASP A 115 -16.85 -3.55 4.05
N ARG A 116 -16.03 -2.49 4.01
CA ARG A 116 -16.30 -1.23 4.72
C ARG A 116 -17.14 -0.22 3.94
N TYR A 117 -17.41 -0.46 2.66
CA TYR A 117 -18.14 0.48 1.79
C TYR A 117 -19.43 -0.11 1.20
N GLN A 118 -19.84 -1.30 1.65
CA GLN A 118 -21.17 -1.82 1.39
C GLN A 118 -22.13 -1.25 2.46
N GLY A 119 -22.44 0.04 2.33
CA GLY A 119 -23.68 0.55 2.92
C GLY A 119 -24.84 -0.21 2.27
N PHE A 120 -25.68 -0.85 3.08
CA PHE A 120 -26.90 -1.49 2.61
C PHE A 120 -27.67 -0.50 1.73
N THR A 121 -27.96 -0.87 0.48
CA THR A 121 -28.88 -0.08 -0.32
C THR A 121 -30.29 -0.22 0.25
N SER A 122 -31.19 0.75 0.03
CA SER A 122 -32.57 0.67 0.52
C SER A 122 -33.29 -0.61 0.07
N ASP A 123 -32.87 -1.21 -1.06
CA ASP A 123 -33.38 -2.49 -1.53
C ASP A 123 -32.82 -3.70 -0.74
N ASP A 124 -31.57 -3.63 -0.23
CA ASP A 124 -31.02 -4.65 0.68
C ASP A 124 -31.72 -4.64 2.04
N ILE A 125 -32.16 -3.47 2.51
CA ILE A 125 -32.98 -3.32 3.74
C ILE A 125 -34.38 -3.89 3.50
N ARG A 126 -34.98 -3.62 2.32
CA ARG A 126 -36.31 -4.16 1.93
C ARG A 126 -36.31 -5.67 1.77
N MET A 127 -35.20 -6.27 1.33
CA MET A 127 -35.09 -7.73 1.18
C MET A 127 -34.69 -8.46 2.47
N GLY A 128 -34.68 -7.79 3.63
CA GLY A 128 -34.54 -8.46 4.94
C GLY A 128 -33.20 -9.19 5.12
N ARG A 129 -32.15 -8.79 4.40
CA ARG A 129 -30.80 -9.40 4.47
C ARG A 129 -29.87 -8.72 5.47
N GLY A 130 -30.39 -7.87 6.35
CA GLY A 130 -29.69 -7.35 7.53
C GLY A 130 -29.75 -8.36 8.66
N GLY A 131 -28.60 -8.87 9.10
CA GLY A 131 -28.46 -9.94 10.08
C GLY A 131 -29.27 -9.71 11.37
N ALA A 132 -29.91 -10.80 11.83
CA ALA A 132 -30.64 -10.85 13.08
C ALA A 132 -29.71 -10.60 14.28
N TYR A 133 -29.71 -9.37 14.78
CA TYR A 133 -29.31 -9.06 16.15
C TYR A 133 -30.44 -9.53 17.07
N ASN A 134 -30.28 -10.73 17.63
CA ASN A 134 -31.20 -11.30 18.60
C ASN A 134 -31.12 -10.51 19.92
N SER A 135 -31.95 -9.47 20.03
CA SER A 135 -32.16 -8.64 21.23
C SER A 135 -33.12 -9.33 22.22
N ALA A 136 -32.91 -10.61 22.53
CA ALA A 136 -33.79 -11.39 23.42
C ALA A 136 -33.26 -11.51 24.86
N ALA A 137 -32.51 -10.53 25.36
CA ALA A 137 -31.94 -10.57 26.72
C ALA A 137 -32.33 -9.40 27.65
N PHE A 138 -33.30 -8.54 27.29
CA PHE A 138 -33.61 -7.34 28.09
C PHE A 138 -35.02 -7.22 28.66
N TYR A 139 -35.91 -8.20 28.51
CA TYR A 139 -37.27 -8.14 29.09
C TYR A 139 -37.70 -9.45 29.78
N ALA A 140 -36.87 -10.00 30.65
CA ALA A 140 -37.25 -11.15 31.48
C ALA A 140 -37.34 -10.83 32.98
N ASN A 141 -37.61 -9.57 33.37
CA ASN A 141 -37.77 -9.20 34.79
C ASN A 141 -38.72 -8.03 35.04
N LEU A 142 -39.95 -8.07 34.50
CA LEU A 142 -41.08 -7.35 35.10
C LEU A 142 -42.41 -7.95 34.64
N THR A 143 -43.25 -8.35 35.61
CA THR A 143 -44.59 -8.97 35.55
C THR A 143 -44.59 -10.46 35.18
N LEU A 144 -45.01 -11.42 36.03
CA LEU A 144 -45.83 -11.46 37.25
C LEU A 144 -45.12 -12.23 38.37
#